data_AF-A0A1Q7MPZ9-F1
#
_entry.id   AF-A0A1Q7MPZ9-F1
#
_cell.length_a   1.000
_cell.length_b   1.000
_cell.length_c   1.000
_cell.angle_alpha   90.00
_cell.angle_beta   90.00
_cell.angle_gamma   90.00
#
_symmetry.space_group_name_H-M   'P 1'
#
loop_
_entity.id
_entity.type
_entity.pdbx_description
1 polymer ?
#
loop_
_entity_poly.entity_id
_entity_poly.type
_entity_poly.pdbx_seq_one_letter_code
_entity_poly.pdbx_strand_id
1 'polypeptide(L)' 'MNRRSLEKLRDELRGLMLEHIESLKTQTFVGLDEEGLRQQEELLKRIREVSAAFLAALKRNGP' A
#
# COMPACT_ATOMS: atom_id res chain seq x y z
N MET A 1 5.99 -7.57 19.11
CA MET A 1 6.15 -7.61 17.64
C MET A 1 7.55 -7.12 17.36
N ASN A 2 8.40 -7.87 16.65
CA ASN A 2 9.83 -7.57 16.62
C ASN A 2 10.15 -6.41 15.65
N ARG A 3 11.24 -5.66 15.86
CA ARG A 3 11.65 -4.52 14.98
C ARG A 3 11.72 -4.92 13.50
N ARG A 4 12.18 -6.14 13.24
CA ARG A 4 12.24 -6.77 11.91
C ARG A 4 10.87 -6.96 11.24
N SER A 5 9.79 -7.11 12.01
CA SER A 5 8.42 -7.20 11.49
C SER A 5 7.87 -5.81 11.12
N LEU A 6 8.26 -4.78 11.85
CA LEU A 6 7.87 -3.39 11.56
C LEU A 6 8.56 -2.87 10.29
N GLU A 7 9.85 -3.15 10.12
CA GLU A 7 10.62 -2.80 8.92
C GLU A 7 10.01 -3.45 7.66
N LYS A 8 9.61 -4.74 7.75
CA LYS A 8 8.93 -5.42 6.64
C LYS A 8 7.61 -4.73 6.25
N LEU A 9 6.76 -4.37 7.22
CA LEU A 9 5.50 -3.67 6.95
C LEU A 9 5.73 -2.29 6.33
N ARG A 10 6.77 -1.57 6.78
CA ARG A 10 7.15 -0.29 6.20
C ARG A 10 7.61 -0.46 4.75
N ASP A 11 8.45 -1.44 4.48
CA ASP A 11 9.02 -1.66 3.15
C ASP A 11 7.94 -2.13 2.17
N GLU A 12 7.01 -2.98 2.63
CA GLU A 12 5.82 -3.38 1.87
C GLU A 12 4.90 -2.20 1.55
N LEU A 13 4.58 -1.37 2.56
CA LEU A 13 3.78 -0.17 2.36
C LEU A 13 4.45 0.79 1.36
N ARG A 14 5.77 0.95 1.44
CA ARG A 14 6.54 1.76 0.49
C ARG A 14 6.42 1.22 -0.93
N GLY A 15 6.52 -0.10 -1.11
CA GLY A 15 6.34 -0.74 -2.41
C GLY A 15 4.96 -0.45 -3.01
N LEU A 16 3.90 -0.66 -2.23
CA LEU A 16 2.52 -0.43 -2.67
C LEU A 16 2.25 1.04 -3.01
N MET A 17 2.83 1.98 -2.24
CA MET A 17 2.70 3.41 -2.54
C MET A 17 3.39 3.80 -3.86
N LEU A 18 4.55 3.20 -4.17
CA LEU A 18 5.22 3.42 -5.45
C LEU A 18 4.39 2.85 -6.62
N GLU A 19 3.84 1.64 -6.46
CA GLU A 19 2.95 1.02 -7.43
C GLU A 19 1.71 1.88 -7.68
N HIS A 20 1.14 2.48 -6.63
CA HIS A 20 0.00 3.38 -6.76
C HIS A 20 0.37 4.67 -7.50
N ILE A 21 1.53 5.26 -7.24
CA ILE A 21 2.02 6.44 -7.97
C ILE A 21 2.20 6.14 -9.46
N GLU A 22 2.82 5.00 -9.80
CA GLU A 22 2.98 4.60 -11.21
C GLU A 22 1.64 4.37 -11.89
N SER A 23 0.72 3.70 -11.19
CA SER A 23 -0.65 3.55 -11.68
C SER A 23 -1.31 4.89 -11.96
N LEU A 24 -1.27 5.86 -11.03
CA LEU A 24 -1.87 7.18 -11.22
C LEU A 24 -1.35 7.88 -12.49
N LYS A 25 -0.07 7.71 -12.82
CA LYS A 25 0.48 8.21 -14.09
C LYS A 25 -0.19 7.52 -15.27
N THR A 26 -0.29 6.20 -15.27
CA THR A 26 -0.96 5.44 -16.34
C THR A 26 -2.41 5.89 -16.52
N GLN A 27 -3.17 6.05 -15.43
CA GLN A 27 -4.56 6.53 -15.48
C GLN A 27 -4.67 7.92 -16.11
N THR A 28 -3.76 8.82 -15.72
CA THR A 28 -3.77 10.22 -16.17
C THR A 28 -3.46 10.34 -17.67
N PHE A 29 -2.58 9.49 -18.21
CA PHE A 29 -2.09 9.62 -19.59
C PHE A 29 -2.72 8.62 -20.57
N VAL A 30 -3.24 7.48 -20.10
CA VAL A 30 -3.74 6.38 -20.94
C VAL A 30 -5.23 6.09 -20.69
N GLY A 31 -5.77 6.51 -19.53
CA GLY A 31 -7.10 6.13 -19.08
C GLY A 31 -7.13 4.75 -18.40
N LEU A 32 -8.31 4.35 -17.92
CA LEU A 32 -8.56 3.06 -17.26
C LEU A 32 -9.65 2.29 -18.00
N ASP A 33 -9.37 1.03 -18.31
CA ASP A 33 -10.39 0.05 -18.64
C ASP A 33 -10.93 -0.63 -17.36
N GLU A 34 -11.95 -1.48 -17.49
CA GLU A 34 -12.57 -2.16 -16.34
C GLU A 34 -11.57 -3.04 -15.57
N GLU A 35 -10.65 -3.68 -16.27
CA GLU A 35 -9.64 -4.53 -15.65
C GLU A 35 -8.63 -3.70 -14.85
N GLY A 36 -8.17 -2.60 -15.43
CA GLY A 36 -7.34 -1.63 -14.74
C GLY A 36 -8.04 -1.07 -13.51
N LEU A 37 -9.35 -0.77 -13.59
CA LEU A 37 -10.12 -0.28 -12.45
C LEU A 37 -10.16 -1.31 -11.31
N ARG A 38 -10.42 -2.58 -11.63
CA ARG A 38 -10.38 -3.67 -10.62
C ARG A 38 -9.01 -3.81 -9.97
N GLN A 39 -7.93 -3.69 -10.75
CA GLN A 39 -6.57 -3.72 -10.22
C GLN A 39 -6.29 -2.54 -9.29
N GLN A 40 -6.86 -1.36 -9.55
CA GLN A 40 -6.76 -0.21 -8.65
C GLN A 40 -7.50 -0.40 -7.34
N GLU A 41 -8.71 -0.97 -7.40
CA GLU A 41 -9.48 -1.26 -6.20
C GLU A 41 -8.74 -2.24 -5.29
N GLU A 42 -8.13 -3.28 -5.87
CA GLU A 42 -7.35 -4.26 -5.12
C GLU A 42 -6.05 -3.65 -4.56
N LEU A 43 -5.35 -2.83 -5.33
CA LEU A 43 -4.16 -2.12 -4.87
C LEU A 43 -4.48 -1.20 -3.67
N LEU A 44 -5.57 -0.43 -3.77
CA LEU A 44 -6.03 0.46 -2.69
C LEU A 44 -6.44 -0.33 -1.44
N LYS A 45 -7.09 -1.49 -1.62
CA LYS A 45 -7.45 -2.38 -0.52
C LYS A 45 -6.19 -2.88 0.21
N ARG A 46 -5.19 -3.37 -0.53
CA ARG A 46 -3.91 -3.82 0.04
C ARG A 46 -3.19 -2.70 0.78
N ILE A 47 -3.16 -1.48 0.23
CA ILE A 47 -2.58 -0.30 0.91
C ILE A 47 -3.28 -0.06 2.26
N ARG A 48 -4.61 -0.12 2.32
CA ARG A 48 -5.38 0.08 3.56
C ARG A 48 -5.06 -0.99 4.60
N GLU A 49 -5.01 -2.25 4.19
CA GLU A 49 -4.71 -3.39 5.07
C GLU A 49 -3.31 -3.28 5.67
N VAL A 50 -2.29 -3.06 4.82
CA VAL A 50 -0.89 -2.92 5.28
C VAL A 50 -0.71 -1.66 6.13
N SER A 51 -1.37 -0.55 5.79
CA SER A 51 -1.36 0.66 6.62
C SER A 51 -1.97 0.42 8.00
N ALA A 52 -3.11 -0.28 8.08
CA ALA A 52 -3.73 -0.63 9.35
C ALA A 52 -2.83 -1.54 10.20
N ALA A 53 -2.21 -2.54 9.58
CA ALA A 53 -1.26 -3.43 10.24
C ALA A 53 -0.01 -2.68 10.75
N PHE A 54 0.53 -1.77 9.94
CA PHE A 54 1.66 -0.93 10.30
C PHE A 54 1.33 0.02 11.46
N LEU A 55 0.17 0.70 11.42
CA LEU A 55 -0.30 1.56 12.49
C LEU A 55 -0.54 0.79 13.80
N ALA A 56 -1.15 -0.40 13.72
CA ALA A 56 -1.32 -1.26 14.88
C ALA A 56 0.04 -1.71 15.47
N ALA A 57 1.01 -2.01 14.60
CA ALA A 57 2.37 -2.34 15.02
C ALA A 57 3.08 -1.16 15.70
N LEU A 58 2.93 0.06 15.18
CA LEU A 58 3.48 1.27 15.79
C LEU A 58 2.88 1.51 17.17
N LYS A 59 1.55 1.43 17.31
CA LYS A 59 0.87 1.60 18.61
C LYS A 59 1.32 0.59 19.68
N ARG A 60 1.71 -0.62 19.27
CA ARG A 60 2.21 -1.67 20.19
C ARG A 60 3.69 -1.54 20.55
N ASN A 61 4.46 -0.75 19.80
CA ASN A 61 5.91 -0.56 20.00
C ASN A 61 6.29 0.89 20.36
N GLY A 62 5.33 1.80 20.46
CA GLY A 62 5.52 3.11 21.09
C GLY A 62 5.67 2.96 22.61
N PRO A 63 6.15 4.00 23.33
CA PRO A 63 6.21 3.99 24.79
C PRO A 63 4.85 3.74 25.42
#